data_AF-A0A139DEK8-F1
#
_entry.id   AF-A0A139DEK8-F1
#
_cell.length_a   1.000
_cell.length_b   1.000
_cell.length_c   1.000
_cell.angle_alpha   90.00
_cell.angle_beta   90.00
_cell.angle_gamma   90.00
#
_symmetry.space_group_name_H-M   'P 1'
#
loop_
_entity.id
_entity.type
_entity.pdbx_description
1 polymer ?
#
loop_
_entity_poly.entity_id
_entity_poly.type
_entity_poly.pdbx_seq_one_letter_code
_entity_poly.pdbx_strand_id
1 'polypeptide(L)'
;MDRSLVLNNVKTLTRGNFGVPVMLMGLLGMMILPMPAFLLDVFFTFNITLSIVILLVCVYALRPMEFASFPTVLLVATLLRLGLNVASTRIVLLEGHEGGDAAGKVIESFGEVLIGGNYAVGLVVFAILMIINFLVVTKGAGRVSEVSARFTLDAMPGKQMAIDADLNAGLINQDEAKHRREEIAQEADFYGSMDGASKFVKGDAVAGLLILAINIIGGIAIGMMQHGLDFGLAVERYALLTIGDGLVAQ
;
A
#
# COMPACT_ATOMS: atom_id res chain seq x y z
N MET A 1 -17.48 -9.92 43.73
CA MET A 1 -17.61 -10.99 42.73
C MET A 1 -17.32 -10.50 41.30
N ASP A 2 -16.63 -9.36 41.09
CA ASP A 2 -16.51 -8.73 39.74
C ASP A 2 -15.10 -8.62 39.15
N ARG A 3 -14.02 -8.89 39.90
CA ARG A 3 -12.65 -8.70 39.36
C ARG A 3 -12.20 -9.82 38.42
N SER A 4 -12.76 -11.03 38.54
CA SER A 4 -12.45 -12.16 37.66
C SER A 4 -13.15 -12.09 36.29
N LEU A 5 -14.30 -11.40 36.21
CA LEU A 5 -15.03 -11.17 34.95
C LEU A 5 -14.35 -10.13 34.06
N VAL A 6 -13.83 -9.05 34.65
CA VAL A 6 -13.06 -8.03 33.90
C VAL A 6 -11.74 -8.61 33.37
N LEU A 7 -11.04 -9.40 34.19
CA LEU A 7 -9.80 -10.04 33.76
C LEU A 7 -10.02 -11.09 32.66
N ASN A 8 -11.13 -11.83 32.69
CA ASN A 8 -11.48 -12.73 31.59
C ASN A 8 -11.91 -11.96 30.34
N ASN A 9 -12.63 -10.84 30.45
CA ASN A 9 -12.96 -10.01 29.28
C ASN A 9 -11.72 -9.39 28.63
N VAL A 10 -10.70 -9.00 29.40
CA VAL A 10 -9.41 -8.54 28.87
C VAL A 10 -8.65 -9.70 28.19
N LYS A 11 -8.73 -10.92 28.74
CA LYS A 11 -8.08 -12.11 28.15
C LYS A 11 -8.77 -12.62 26.88
N THR A 12 -10.09 -12.46 26.78
CA THR A 12 -10.87 -12.69 25.56
C THR A 12 -10.67 -11.55 24.55
N LEU A 13 -10.42 -10.32 25.02
CA LEU A 13 -10.01 -9.18 24.18
C LEU A 13 -8.67 -9.45 23.49
N THR A 14 -7.67 -9.98 24.20
CA THR A 14 -6.37 -10.33 23.62
C THR A 14 -6.40 -11.54 22.68
N ARG A 15 -7.51 -12.30 22.63
CA ARG A 15 -7.74 -13.38 21.65
C ARG A 15 -8.61 -12.96 20.47
N GLY A 16 -9.28 -11.80 20.55
CA GLY A 16 -10.04 -11.21 19.46
C GLY A 16 -9.12 -10.40 18.54
N ASN A 17 -9.39 -10.45 17.24
CA ASN A 17 -8.62 -9.79 16.18
C ASN A 17 -8.78 -8.24 16.21
N PHE A 18 -8.57 -7.58 17.36
CA PHE A 18 -8.80 -6.13 17.57
C PHE A 18 -7.83 -5.25 16.79
N GLY A 19 -6.71 -5.80 16.31
CA GLY A 19 -5.76 -5.06 15.48
C GLY A 19 -6.42 -4.50 14.21
N VAL A 20 -7.27 -5.29 13.55
CA VAL A 20 -7.93 -4.86 12.30
C VAL A 20 -8.96 -3.74 12.54
N PRO A 21 -9.92 -3.85 13.48
CA PRO A 21 -10.84 -2.75 13.80
C PRO A 21 -10.13 -1.46 14.26
N VAL A 22 -9.09 -1.57 15.10
CA VAL A 22 -8.34 -0.40 15.58
C VAL A 22 -7.60 0.27 14.42
N MET A 23 -6.96 -0.51 13.54
CA MET A 23 -6.33 0.00 12.33
C MET A 23 -7.36 0.69 11.42
N LEU A 24 -8.54 0.08 11.21
CA LEU A 24 -9.60 0.66 10.40
C LEU A 24 -10.10 1.99 10.98
N MET A 25 -10.33 2.04 12.30
CA MET A 25 -10.69 3.28 12.99
C MET A 25 -9.59 4.33 12.89
N GLY A 26 -8.32 3.94 12.97
CA GLY A 26 -7.18 4.83 12.76
C GLY A 26 -7.18 5.44 11.35
N LEU A 27 -7.39 4.61 10.32
CA LEU A 27 -7.46 5.07 8.93
C LEU A 27 -8.64 6.03 8.69
N LEU A 28 -9.83 5.67 9.18
CA LEU A 28 -11.01 6.54 9.08
C LEU A 28 -10.82 7.84 9.86
N GLY A 29 -10.21 7.77 11.04
CA GLY A 29 -9.85 8.94 11.84
C GLY A 29 -8.91 9.88 11.07
N MET A 30 -7.90 9.33 10.41
CA MET A 30 -6.93 10.08 9.60
C MET A 30 -7.58 10.75 8.38
N MET A 31 -8.63 10.17 7.80
CA MET A 31 -9.38 10.77 6.68
C MET A 31 -10.32 11.90 7.11
N ILE A 32 -10.87 11.85 8.33
CA ILE A 32 -11.90 12.77 8.80
C ILE A 32 -11.29 13.93 9.62
N LEU A 33 -10.29 13.63 10.45
CA LEU A 33 -9.69 14.60 11.36
C LEU A 33 -8.58 15.42 10.69
N PRO A 34 -8.44 16.71 11.01
CA PRO A 34 -7.31 17.50 10.56
C PRO A 34 -6.03 16.93 11.19
N MET A 35 -5.17 16.37 10.35
CA MET A 35 -3.87 15.85 10.74
C MET A 35 -2.84 16.98 10.70
N PRO A 36 -2.03 17.19 11.75
CA PRO A 36 -0.94 18.14 11.67
C PRO A 36 0.17 17.59 10.76
N ALA A 37 0.84 18.49 10.02
CA ALA A 37 1.89 18.14 9.06
C ALA A 37 2.99 17.21 9.65
N PHE A 38 3.36 17.42 10.92
CA PHE A 38 4.32 16.56 11.61
C PHE A 38 3.89 15.10 11.71
N LEU A 39 2.61 14.83 12.02
CA LEU A 39 2.11 13.45 12.10
C LEU A 39 2.09 12.79 10.72
N LEU A 40 1.73 13.56 9.70
CA LEU A 40 1.76 13.12 8.30
C LEU A 40 3.19 12.73 7.88
N ASP A 41 4.19 13.56 8.18
CA ASP A 41 5.61 13.26 7.89
C ASP A 41 6.08 11.98 8.57
N VAL A 42 5.69 11.78 9.84
CA VAL A 42 6.00 10.54 10.59
C VAL A 42 5.38 9.32 9.92
N PHE A 43 4.10 9.39 9.54
CA PHE A 43 3.43 8.26 8.91
C PHE A 43 3.92 7.96 7.49
N PHE A 44 4.25 8.98 6.69
CA PHE A 44 4.88 8.76 5.39
C PHE A 44 6.27 8.17 5.53
N THR A 45 7.10 8.69 6.44
CA THR A 45 8.44 8.13 6.71
C THR A 45 8.34 6.67 7.15
N PHE A 46 7.38 6.36 8.02
CA PHE A 46 7.09 4.98 8.43
C PHE A 46 6.63 4.12 7.25
N ASN A 47 5.74 4.62 6.38
CA ASN A 47 5.25 3.87 5.21
C ASN A 47 6.38 3.56 4.21
N ILE A 48 7.26 4.53 3.93
CA ILE A 48 8.43 4.35 3.07
C ILE A 48 9.39 3.33 3.69
N THR A 49 9.69 3.47 4.99
CA THR A 49 10.57 2.53 5.70
C THR A 49 10.00 1.11 5.68
N LEU A 50 8.70 0.96 5.94
CA LEU A 50 8.00 -0.33 5.86
C LEU A 50 8.08 -0.92 4.45
N SER A 51 7.88 -0.10 3.41
CA SER A 51 7.97 -0.54 2.02
C SER A 51 9.38 -1.01 1.65
N ILE A 52 10.43 -0.33 2.13
CA ILE A 52 11.83 -0.74 1.95
C ILE A 52 12.12 -2.05 2.68
N VAL A 53 11.61 -2.21 3.91
CA VAL A 53 11.76 -3.47 4.68
C VAL A 53 11.09 -4.63 3.93
N ILE A 54 9.86 -4.43 3.43
CA ILE A 54 9.16 -5.44 2.63
C ILE A 54 9.97 -5.79 1.38
N LEU A 55 10.48 -4.79 0.66
CA LEU A 55 11.34 -5.00 -0.52
C LEU A 55 12.58 -5.83 -0.17
N LEU A 56 13.26 -5.50 0.93
CA LEU A 56 14.45 -6.21 1.39
C LEU A 56 14.13 -7.67 1.69
N VAL A 57 13.05 -7.92 2.43
CA VAL A 57 12.58 -9.28 2.74
C VAL A 57 12.30 -10.06 1.45
N CYS A 58 11.65 -9.45 0.46
CA CYS A 58 11.38 -10.10 -0.82
C CYS A 58 12.64 -10.43 -1.62
N VAL A 59 13.65 -9.57 -1.61
CA VAL A 59 14.91 -9.79 -2.36
C VAL A 59 15.75 -10.91 -1.73
N TYR A 60 15.70 -11.07 -0.41
CA TYR A 60 16.48 -12.07 0.31
C TYR A 60 15.73 -13.38 0.62
N ALA A 61 14.42 -13.43 0.45
CA ALA A 61 13.64 -14.65 0.69
C ALA A 61 13.98 -15.75 -0.34
N LEU A 62 14.33 -16.94 0.14
CA LEU A 62 14.69 -18.08 -0.72
C LEU A 62 13.46 -18.82 -1.23
N ARG A 63 12.36 -18.79 -0.46
CA ARG A 63 11.07 -19.36 -0.84
C ARG A 63 9.94 -18.38 -0.54
N PRO A 64 8.95 -18.18 -1.42
CA PRO A 64 7.80 -17.31 -1.15
C PRO A 64 7.04 -17.66 0.15
N MET A 65 7.00 -18.96 0.49
CA MET A 65 6.34 -19.50 1.68
C MET A 65 7.03 -19.14 3.01
N GLU A 66 8.31 -18.73 2.99
CA GLU A 66 9.03 -18.29 4.20
C GLU A 66 8.44 -16.98 4.76
N PHE A 67 7.70 -16.23 3.94
CA PHE A 67 6.96 -15.05 4.36
C PHE A 67 5.45 -15.22 4.15
N ALA A 68 4.86 -16.23 4.79
CA ALA A 68 3.42 -16.52 4.71
C ALA A 68 2.50 -15.33 5.08
N SER A 69 2.98 -14.37 5.88
CA SER A 69 2.26 -13.14 6.23
C SER A 69 2.35 -12.02 5.16
N PHE A 70 3.12 -12.23 4.08
CA PHE A 70 3.34 -11.24 3.04
C PHE A 70 2.04 -10.62 2.49
N PRO A 71 1.00 -11.40 2.11
CA PRO A 71 -0.21 -10.82 1.52
C PRO A 71 -0.94 -9.89 2.49
N THR A 72 -0.98 -10.26 3.77
CA THR A 72 -1.60 -9.46 4.84
C THR A 72 -0.81 -8.17 5.08
N VAL A 73 0.52 -8.26 5.16
CA VAL A 73 1.40 -7.09 5.34
C VAL A 73 1.26 -6.13 4.16
N LEU A 74 1.22 -6.66 2.93
CA LEU A 74 1.00 -5.88 1.72
C LEU A 74 -0.34 -5.14 1.77
N LEU A 75 -1.43 -5.84 2.11
CA LEU A 75 -2.77 -5.24 2.22
C LEU A 75 -2.80 -4.11 3.27
N VAL A 76 -2.21 -4.34 4.44
CA VAL A 76 -2.12 -3.33 5.50
C VAL A 76 -1.31 -2.11 5.05
N ALA A 77 -0.16 -2.33 4.41
CA ALA A 77 0.69 -1.26 3.89
C ALA A 77 -0.02 -0.44 2.81
N THR A 78 -0.76 -1.09 1.91
CA THR A 78 -1.57 -0.42 0.87
C THR A 78 -2.73 0.35 1.47
N LEU A 79 -3.43 -0.19 2.49
CA LEU A 79 -4.50 0.55 3.18
C LEU A 79 -3.98 1.79 3.92
N LEU A 80 -2.82 1.68 4.58
CA LEU A 80 -2.15 2.81 5.21
C LEU A 80 -1.79 3.88 4.17
N ARG A 81 -1.22 3.47 3.05
CA ARG A 81 -0.88 4.34 1.92
C ARG A 81 -2.11 5.06 1.38
N LEU A 82 -3.21 4.35 1.13
CA LEU A 82 -4.45 4.97 0.65
C LEU A 82 -4.98 6.00 1.65
N GLY A 83 -4.99 5.66 2.95
CA GLY A 83 -5.39 6.59 4.00
C GLY A 83 -4.52 7.85 4.01
N LEU A 84 -3.20 7.69 3.88
CA LEU A 84 -2.25 8.81 3.86
C LEU A 84 -2.48 9.72 2.66
N ASN A 85 -2.70 9.16 1.46
CA ASN A 85 -3.05 9.94 0.26
C ASN A 85 -4.29 10.82 0.47
N VAL A 86 -5.32 10.29 1.14
CA VAL A 86 -6.56 11.06 1.38
C VAL A 86 -6.31 12.16 2.41
N ALA A 87 -5.55 11.86 3.46
CA ALA A 87 -5.22 12.82 4.50
C ALA A 87 -4.31 13.95 3.98
N SER A 88 -3.29 13.60 3.17
CA SER A 88 -2.37 14.55 2.56
C SER A 88 -3.08 15.44 1.54
N THR A 89 -3.93 14.86 0.68
CA THR A 89 -4.77 15.60 -0.27
C THR A 89 -5.54 16.74 0.40
N ARG A 90 -6.15 16.48 1.56
CA ARG A 90 -6.88 17.50 2.31
C ARG A 90 -5.97 18.66 2.73
N ILE A 91 -4.78 18.37 3.23
CA ILE A 91 -3.81 19.39 3.66
C ILE A 91 -3.27 20.16 2.46
N VAL A 92 -2.92 19.47 1.37
CA VAL A 92 -2.47 20.09 0.12
C VAL A 92 -3.54 21.05 -0.42
N LEU A 93 -4.82 20.69 -0.42
CA LEU A 93 -5.90 21.55 -0.92
C LEU A 93 -6.26 22.72 0.03
N LEU A 94 -6.12 22.55 1.34
CA LEU A 94 -6.45 23.59 2.33
C LEU A 94 -5.30 24.56 2.57
N GLU A 95 -4.08 24.04 2.71
CA GLU A 95 -2.90 24.78 3.19
C GLU A 95 -1.87 24.98 2.06
N GLY A 96 -2.05 24.37 0.88
CA GLY A 96 -1.08 24.48 -0.23
C GLY A 96 -0.88 25.89 -0.79
N HIS A 97 -1.76 26.84 -0.44
CA HIS A 97 -1.56 28.26 -0.76
C HIS A 97 -0.50 28.94 0.12
N GLU A 98 -0.17 28.39 1.29
CA GLU A 98 0.79 28.97 2.25
C GLU A 98 2.26 28.68 1.87
N GLY A 99 2.53 27.69 1.01
CA GLY A 99 3.88 27.36 0.57
C GLY A 99 4.17 25.86 0.49
N GLY A 100 5.44 25.49 0.28
CA GLY A 100 5.88 24.09 0.20
C GLY A 100 5.88 23.37 1.56
N ASP A 101 6.28 24.07 2.63
CA ASP A 101 6.34 23.52 4.01
C ASP A 101 4.93 23.25 4.61
N ALA A 102 3.85 23.69 3.93
CA ALA A 102 2.48 23.59 4.42
C ALA A 102 1.94 22.15 4.41
N ALA A 103 2.37 21.30 3.47
CA ALA A 103 1.91 19.91 3.38
C ALA A 103 2.79 18.92 4.14
N GLY A 104 3.87 19.38 4.79
CA GLY A 104 4.87 18.53 5.44
C GLY A 104 6.19 18.46 4.66
N LYS A 105 7.28 18.26 5.40
CA LYS A 105 8.64 18.35 4.87
C LYS A 105 9.00 17.18 3.97
N VAL A 106 8.39 16.02 4.21
CA VAL A 106 8.62 14.83 3.37
C VAL A 106 8.07 15.08 1.97
N ILE A 107 6.84 15.57 1.86
CA ILE A 107 6.21 15.90 0.57
C ILE A 107 7.02 16.97 -0.18
N GLU A 108 7.39 18.06 0.50
CA GLU A 108 8.18 19.13 -0.10
C GLU A 108 9.52 18.61 -0.62
N SER A 109 10.27 17.84 0.19
CA SER A 109 11.58 17.31 -0.18
C SER A 109 11.52 16.41 -1.42
N PHE A 110 10.52 15.54 -1.50
CA PHE A 110 10.35 14.67 -2.68
C PHE A 110 9.94 15.47 -3.93
N GLY A 111 9.10 16.49 -3.77
CA GLY A 111 8.71 17.40 -4.85
C GLY A 111 9.92 18.17 -5.40
N GLU A 112 10.72 18.77 -4.53
CA GLU A 112 11.92 19.54 -4.91
C GLU A 112 12.96 18.69 -5.64
N VAL A 113 13.20 17.46 -5.15
CA VAL A 113 14.17 16.53 -5.76
C VAL A 113 13.81 16.21 -7.22
N LEU A 114 12.52 16.07 -7.53
CA LEU A 114 12.11 15.78 -8.91
C LEU A 114 12.08 17.02 -9.81
N ILE A 115 11.65 18.17 -9.26
CA ILE A 115 11.48 19.40 -10.03
C ILE A 115 12.83 20.02 -10.40
N GLY A 116 13.84 19.92 -9.54
CA GLY A 116 15.21 20.38 -9.84
C GLY A 116 15.30 21.86 -10.23
N GLY A 117 14.34 22.69 -9.80
CA GLY A 117 14.24 24.12 -10.13
C GLY A 117 13.49 24.47 -11.42
N ASN A 118 12.99 23.49 -12.18
CA ASN A 118 12.14 23.74 -13.35
C ASN A 118 10.82 22.96 -13.28
N TYR A 119 9.77 23.66 -12.87
CA TYR A 119 8.43 23.08 -12.66
C TYR A 119 7.84 22.43 -13.91
N ALA A 120 8.07 23.01 -15.10
CA ALA A 120 7.57 22.43 -16.35
C ALA A 120 8.25 21.09 -16.65
N VAL A 121 9.58 21.02 -16.49
CA VAL A 121 10.33 19.77 -16.65
C VAL A 121 9.92 18.75 -15.58
N GLY A 122 9.82 19.18 -14.32
CA GLY A 122 9.39 18.34 -13.21
C GLY A 122 8.03 17.68 -13.47
N LEU A 123 7.05 18.44 -13.95
CA LEU A 123 5.72 17.94 -14.27
C LEU A 123 5.74 16.92 -15.42
N VAL A 124 6.58 17.14 -16.45
CA VAL A 124 6.76 16.19 -17.56
C VAL A 124 7.42 14.89 -17.09
N VAL A 125 8.52 14.98 -16.32
CA VAL A 125 9.21 13.80 -15.78
C VAL A 125 8.27 13.03 -14.85
N PHE A 126 7.54 13.74 -14.00
CA PHE A 126 6.54 13.15 -13.12
C PHE A 126 5.47 12.40 -13.90
N ALA A 127 4.89 13.01 -14.94
CA ALA A 127 3.90 12.35 -15.79
C ALA A 127 4.44 11.05 -16.43
N ILE A 128 5.71 11.04 -16.85
CA ILE A 128 6.37 9.83 -17.38
C ILE A 128 6.48 8.76 -16.29
N LEU A 129 6.93 9.11 -15.08
CA LEU A 129 7.02 8.18 -13.95
C LEU A 129 5.66 7.60 -13.59
N MET A 130 4.62 8.42 -13.55
CA MET A 130 3.23 7.99 -13.33
C MET A 130 2.76 6.98 -14.37
N ILE A 131 3.03 7.27 -15.65
CA ILE A 131 2.66 6.38 -16.76
C ILE A 131 3.38 5.03 -16.62
N ILE A 132 4.68 5.04 -16.31
CA ILE A 132 5.46 3.81 -16.12
C ILE A 132 4.94 3.03 -14.91
N ASN A 133 4.75 3.68 -13.77
CA ASN A 133 4.23 3.04 -12.55
C ASN A 133 2.89 2.36 -12.81
N PHE A 134 1.95 3.07 -13.44
CA PHE A 134 0.60 2.54 -13.63
C PHE A 134 0.50 1.54 -14.80
N LEU A 135 0.90 1.94 -16.02
CA LEU A 135 0.68 1.14 -17.22
C LEU A 135 1.64 -0.05 -17.34
N VAL A 136 2.87 0.09 -16.84
CA VAL A 136 3.91 -0.94 -16.98
C VAL A 136 3.99 -1.76 -15.70
N VAL A 137 4.28 -1.12 -14.56
CA VAL A 137 4.59 -1.83 -13.32
C VAL A 137 3.32 -2.43 -12.70
N THR A 138 2.34 -1.61 -12.33
CA THR A 138 1.12 -2.07 -11.63
C THR A 138 0.30 -3.02 -12.50
N LYS A 139 0.02 -2.64 -13.74
CA LYS A 139 -0.77 -3.46 -14.66
C LYS A 139 -0.04 -4.74 -15.07
N GLY A 140 1.29 -4.68 -15.22
CA GLY A 140 2.14 -5.83 -15.49
C GLY A 140 2.17 -6.80 -14.30
N ALA A 141 2.48 -6.29 -13.10
CA ALA A 141 2.53 -7.06 -11.87
C ALA A 141 1.20 -7.76 -11.56
N GLY A 142 0.07 -7.08 -11.77
CA GLY A 142 -1.26 -7.68 -11.60
C GLY A 142 -1.48 -8.89 -12.51
N ARG A 143 -1.11 -8.79 -13.79
CA ARG A 143 -1.23 -9.91 -14.74
C ARG A 143 -0.31 -11.07 -14.38
N VAL A 144 0.94 -10.78 -14.00
CA VAL A 144 1.89 -11.81 -13.57
C VAL A 144 1.38 -12.52 -12.32
N SER A 145 0.92 -11.78 -11.31
CA SER A 145 0.38 -12.36 -10.08
C SER A 145 -0.86 -13.23 -10.34
N GLU A 146 -1.80 -12.78 -11.15
CA GLU A 146 -3.03 -13.53 -11.47
C GLU A 146 -2.70 -14.86 -12.17
N VAL A 147 -1.83 -14.79 -13.18
CA VAL A 147 -1.43 -15.96 -13.97
C VAL A 147 -0.61 -16.94 -13.14
N SER A 148 0.36 -16.45 -12.36
CA SER A 148 1.16 -17.30 -11.48
C SER A 148 0.32 -17.94 -10.38
N ALA A 149 -0.56 -17.20 -9.71
CA ALA A 149 -1.44 -17.75 -8.69
C ALA A 149 -2.35 -18.82 -9.28
N ARG A 150 -2.98 -18.54 -10.43
CA ARG A 150 -3.87 -19.49 -11.09
C ARG A 150 -3.13 -20.77 -11.48
N PHE A 151 -1.97 -20.68 -12.14
CA PHE A 151 -1.24 -21.88 -12.56
C PHE A 151 -0.72 -22.70 -11.38
N THR A 152 -0.27 -22.06 -10.30
CA THR A 152 0.13 -22.77 -9.09
C THR A 152 -1.05 -23.46 -8.42
N LEU A 153 -2.22 -22.81 -8.37
CA LEU A 153 -3.45 -23.39 -7.81
C LEU A 153 -3.99 -24.55 -8.67
N ASP A 154 -3.97 -24.41 -10.00
CA ASP A 154 -4.38 -25.46 -10.95
C ASP A 154 -3.48 -26.71 -10.85
N ALA A 155 -2.23 -26.56 -10.40
CA ALA A 155 -1.29 -27.66 -10.20
C ALA A 155 -1.47 -28.44 -8.88
N MET A 156 -2.28 -27.93 -7.94
CA MET A 156 -2.42 -28.53 -6.60
C MET A 156 -2.99 -29.95 -6.57
N PRO A 157 -4.04 -30.29 -7.36
CA PRO A 157 -4.52 -31.67 -7.42
C PRO A 157 -3.44 -32.64 -7.89
N GLY A 158 -2.59 -32.21 -8.85
CA GLY A 158 -1.46 -33.00 -9.33
C GLY A 158 -0.42 -33.27 -8.25
N LYS A 159 -0.08 -32.25 -7.44
CA LYS A 159 0.82 -32.42 -6.28
C LYS A 159 0.20 -33.34 -5.21
N GLN A 160 -1.10 -33.24 -4.95
CA GLN A 160 -1.78 -34.12 -3.99
C GLN A 160 -1.83 -35.59 -4.49
N MET A 161 -2.13 -35.80 -5.77
CA MET A 161 -2.09 -37.14 -6.38
C MET A 161 -0.70 -37.75 -6.35
N ALA A 162 0.36 -36.95 -6.51
CA ALA A 162 1.73 -37.43 -6.39
C ALA A 162 2.05 -37.93 -4.97
N ILE A 163 1.57 -37.22 -3.93
CA ILE A 163 1.71 -37.68 -2.53
C ILE A 163 0.96 -39.00 -2.32
N ASP A 164 -0.24 -39.13 -2.86
CA ASP A 164 -1.03 -40.36 -2.74
C ASP A 164 -0.35 -41.53 -3.46
N ALA A 165 0.25 -41.28 -4.63
CA ALA A 165 1.03 -42.28 -5.35
C ALA A 165 2.28 -42.71 -4.57
N ASP A 166 3.04 -41.76 -4.00
CA ASP A 166 4.23 -42.05 -3.20
C ASP A 166 3.90 -42.83 -1.92
N LEU A 167 2.78 -42.48 -1.26
CA LEU A 167 2.29 -43.20 -0.07
C LEU A 167 1.86 -44.63 -0.41
N ASN A 168 1.12 -44.80 -1.51
CA ASN A 168 0.69 -46.11 -1.99
C ASN A 168 1.86 -46.98 -2.48
N ALA A 169 2.92 -46.37 -3.01
CA ALA A 169 4.16 -47.02 -3.39
C ALA A 169 5.08 -47.35 -2.20
N GLY A 170 4.74 -46.88 -0.98
CA GLY A 170 5.55 -47.05 0.22
C GLY A 170 6.85 -46.25 0.23
N LEU A 171 6.98 -45.22 -0.63
CA LEU A 171 8.14 -44.33 -0.69
C LEU A 171 8.17 -43.34 0.48
N ILE A 172 6.99 -42.98 1.00
CA ILE A 172 6.80 -42.08 2.16
C ILE A 172 5.87 -42.73 3.19
N ASN A 173 5.93 -42.25 4.43
CA ASN A 173 5.04 -42.70 5.51
C ASN A 173 3.82 -41.77 5.66
N GLN A 174 2.86 -42.17 6.51
CA GLN A 174 1.63 -41.42 6.76
C GLN A 174 1.89 -40.00 7.33
N ASP A 175 2.88 -39.87 8.21
CA ASP A 175 3.22 -38.61 8.87
C ASP A 175 3.87 -37.61 7.91
N GLU A 176 4.74 -38.09 7.01
CA GLU A 176 5.36 -37.30 5.95
C GLU A 176 4.34 -36.90 4.90
N ALA A 177 3.43 -37.80 4.51
CA ALA A 177 2.32 -37.49 3.62
C ALA A 177 1.41 -36.38 4.21
N LYS A 178 1.17 -36.41 5.53
CA LYS A 178 0.42 -35.36 6.23
C LYS A 178 1.16 -34.03 6.19
N HIS A 179 2.46 -34.01 6.51
CA HIS A 179 3.28 -32.79 6.48
C HIS A 179 3.32 -32.16 5.08
N ARG A 180 3.54 -32.95 4.03
CA ARG A 180 3.55 -32.45 2.64
C ARG A 180 2.19 -31.91 2.21
N ARG A 181 1.09 -32.50 2.66
CA ARG A 181 -0.27 -31.98 2.40
C ARG A 181 -0.51 -30.65 3.12
N GLU A 182 0.00 -30.50 4.35
CA GLU A 182 -0.05 -29.22 5.08
C GLU A 182 0.75 -28.13 4.35
N GLU A 183 1.94 -28.44 3.82
CA GLU A 183 2.72 -27.50 3.00
C GLU A 183 1.96 -27.07 1.73
N ILE A 184 1.36 -28.02 1.01
CA ILE A 184 0.52 -27.72 -0.17
C ILE A 184 -0.67 -26.84 0.22
N ALA A 185 -1.32 -27.12 1.36
CA ALA A 185 -2.45 -26.31 1.82
C ALA A 185 -2.01 -24.86 2.11
N GLN A 186 -0.89 -24.68 2.80
CA GLN A 186 -0.34 -23.34 3.05
C GLN A 186 0.03 -22.62 1.76
N GLU A 187 0.59 -23.34 0.77
CA GLU A 187 0.91 -22.78 -0.54
C GLU A 187 -0.36 -22.33 -1.29
N ALA A 188 -1.45 -23.10 -1.21
CA ALA A 188 -2.74 -22.70 -1.77
C ALA A 188 -3.27 -21.40 -1.13
N ASP A 189 -3.26 -21.34 0.20
CA ASP A 189 -3.74 -20.19 0.95
C ASP A 189 -2.91 -18.93 0.66
N PHE A 190 -1.59 -19.08 0.53
CA PHE A 190 -0.68 -18.00 0.16
C PHE A 190 -1.01 -17.45 -1.24
N TYR A 191 -1.03 -18.29 -2.27
CA TYR A 191 -1.28 -17.84 -3.64
C TYR A 191 -2.72 -17.33 -3.85
N GLY A 192 -3.70 -17.90 -3.15
CA GLY A 192 -5.07 -17.39 -3.13
C GLY A 192 -5.17 -16.00 -2.50
N SER A 193 -4.51 -15.79 -1.36
CA SER A 193 -4.45 -14.48 -0.69
C SER A 193 -3.65 -13.45 -1.51
N MET A 194 -2.58 -13.88 -2.18
CA MET A 194 -1.77 -13.06 -3.07
C MET A 194 -2.55 -12.50 -4.26
N ASP A 195 -3.35 -13.32 -4.95
CA ASP A 195 -4.20 -12.84 -6.06
C ASP A 195 -5.18 -11.75 -5.59
N GLY A 196 -5.76 -11.93 -4.40
CA GLY A 196 -6.62 -10.92 -3.77
C GLY A 196 -5.88 -9.61 -3.44
N ALA A 197 -4.71 -9.71 -2.78
CA ALA A 197 -3.90 -8.55 -2.41
C ALA A 197 -3.42 -7.78 -3.66
N SER A 198 -2.97 -8.47 -4.71
CA SER A 198 -2.52 -7.86 -5.96
C SER A 198 -3.62 -7.08 -6.68
N LYS A 199 -4.88 -7.56 -6.64
CA LYS A 199 -6.03 -6.81 -7.18
C LYS A 199 -6.31 -5.54 -6.37
N PHE A 200 -6.10 -5.57 -5.05
CA PHE A 200 -6.24 -4.39 -4.20
C PHE A 200 -5.17 -3.34 -4.51
N VAL A 201 -3.90 -3.76 -4.64
CA VAL A 201 -2.77 -2.88 -5.02
C VAL A 201 -3.03 -2.21 -6.38
N LYS A 202 -3.58 -2.95 -7.34
CA LYS A 202 -3.99 -2.37 -8.63
C LYS A 202 -5.08 -1.31 -8.46
N GLY A 203 -6.06 -1.55 -7.61
CA GLY A 203 -7.12 -0.59 -7.30
C GLY A 203 -6.58 0.68 -6.64
N ASP A 204 -5.64 0.53 -5.69
CA ASP A 204 -4.94 1.62 -5.02
C ASP A 204 -4.17 2.50 -6.01
N ALA A 205 -3.42 1.91 -6.94
CA ALA A 205 -2.71 2.68 -7.97
C ALA A 205 -3.65 3.47 -8.90
N VAL A 206 -4.84 2.93 -9.23
CA VAL A 206 -5.86 3.69 -9.98
C VAL A 206 -6.36 4.86 -9.13
N ALA A 207 -6.67 4.61 -7.85
CA ALA A 207 -7.15 5.64 -6.93
C ALA A 207 -6.11 6.76 -6.76
N GLY A 208 -4.83 6.42 -6.58
CA GLY A 208 -3.74 7.39 -6.48
C GLY A 208 -3.63 8.29 -7.72
N LEU A 209 -3.78 7.73 -8.93
CA LEU A 209 -3.79 8.52 -10.16
C LEU A 209 -5.00 9.49 -10.23
N LEU A 210 -6.17 9.05 -9.77
CA LEU A 210 -7.36 9.90 -9.70
C LEU A 210 -7.22 11.02 -8.66
N ILE A 211 -6.71 10.69 -7.47
CA ILE A 211 -6.43 11.65 -6.41
C ILE A 211 -5.46 12.72 -6.90
N LEU A 212 -4.39 12.31 -7.59
CA LEU A 212 -3.44 13.23 -8.20
C LEU A 212 -4.11 14.20 -9.18
N ALA A 213 -4.92 13.68 -10.11
CA ALA A 213 -5.63 14.53 -11.06
C ALA A 213 -6.56 15.53 -10.35
N ILE A 214 -7.24 15.10 -9.28
CA ILE A 214 -8.07 15.95 -8.44
C ILE A 214 -7.21 17.01 -7.72
N ASN A 215 -6.03 16.66 -7.24
CA ASN A 215 -5.15 17.59 -6.51
C ASN A 215 -4.58 18.68 -7.42
N ILE A 216 -4.14 18.32 -8.63
CA ILE A 216 -3.67 19.31 -9.60
C ILE A 216 -4.82 20.24 -10.01
N ILE A 217 -5.95 19.70 -10.47
CA ILE A 217 -7.05 20.50 -11.01
C ILE A 217 -7.74 21.30 -9.90
N GLY A 218 -8.06 20.63 -8.80
CA GLY A 218 -8.73 21.22 -7.64
C GLY A 218 -7.84 22.23 -6.93
N GLY A 219 -6.56 21.94 -6.76
CA GLY A 219 -5.59 22.84 -6.14
C GLY A 219 -5.41 24.13 -6.93
N ILE A 220 -5.23 24.04 -8.25
CA ILE A 220 -5.14 25.23 -9.11
C ILE A 220 -6.46 26.04 -9.06
N ALA A 221 -7.62 25.37 -9.13
CA ALA A 221 -8.91 26.03 -9.08
C ALA A 221 -9.14 26.76 -7.74
N ILE A 222 -8.87 26.11 -6.61
CA ILE A 222 -8.99 26.69 -5.26
C ILE A 222 -7.98 27.84 -5.09
N GLY A 223 -6.73 27.64 -5.51
CA GLY A 223 -5.68 28.64 -5.44
C GLY A 223 -6.03 29.93 -6.19
N MET A 224 -6.58 29.81 -7.40
CA MET A 224 -7.00 30.96 -8.19
C MET A 224 -8.31 31.59 -7.68
N MET A 225 -9.34 30.77 -7.43
CA MET A 225 -10.70 31.28 -7.14
C MET A 225 -10.88 31.75 -5.70
N GLN A 226 -10.28 31.06 -4.73
CA GLN A 226 -10.47 31.36 -3.30
C GLN A 226 -9.33 32.17 -2.71
N HIS A 227 -8.09 31.92 -3.16
CA HIS A 227 -6.89 32.57 -2.62
C HIS A 227 -6.29 33.65 -3.52
N GLY A 228 -6.88 33.88 -4.71
CA GLY A 228 -6.48 34.96 -5.61
C GLY A 228 -5.07 34.83 -6.18
N LEU A 229 -4.51 33.61 -6.21
CA LEU A 229 -3.19 33.34 -6.78
C LEU A 229 -3.21 33.51 -8.30
N ASP A 230 -2.14 34.07 -8.86
CA ASP A 230 -1.91 34.06 -10.30
C ASP A 230 -1.73 32.62 -10.80
N PHE A 231 -2.16 32.34 -12.04
CA PHE A 231 -2.12 30.99 -12.60
C PHE A 231 -0.71 30.37 -12.52
N GLY A 232 0.33 31.13 -12.81
CA GLY A 232 1.71 30.63 -12.74
C GLY A 232 2.11 30.21 -11.33
N LEU A 233 1.76 31.03 -10.33
CA LEU A 233 2.08 30.78 -8.92
C LEU A 233 1.23 29.65 -8.33
N ALA A 234 -0.05 29.55 -8.73
CA ALA A 234 -0.92 28.46 -8.33
C ALA A 234 -0.40 27.11 -8.87
N VAL A 235 0.01 27.07 -10.14
CA VAL A 235 0.65 25.88 -10.73
C VAL A 235 1.94 25.55 -9.98
N GLU A 236 2.78 26.53 -9.69
CA GLU A 236 4.04 26.32 -8.97
C GLU A 236 3.84 25.62 -7.61
N ARG A 237 2.96 26.19 -6.77
CA ARG A 237 2.73 25.70 -5.40
C ARG A 237 2.01 24.35 -5.39
N TYR A 238 0.88 24.24 -6.09
CA TYR A 238 0.08 23.03 -6.06
C TYR A 238 0.69 21.90 -6.87
N ALA A 239 1.43 22.17 -7.96
CA ALA A 239 2.13 21.12 -8.67
C ALA A 239 3.29 20.56 -7.84
N LEU A 240 4.06 21.39 -7.13
CA LEU A 240 5.14 20.89 -6.26
C LEU A 240 4.60 19.95 -5.19
N LEU A 241 3.57 20.38 -4.47
CA LEU A 241 2.96 19.59 -3.41
C LEU A 241 2.30 18.31 -3.94
N THR A 242 1.62 18.40 -5.08
CA THR A 242 0.95 17.23 -5.67
C THR A 242 1.94 16.22 -6.25
N ILE A 243 3.03 16.69 -6.85
CA ILE A 243 4.13 15.83 -7.33
C ILE A 243 4.79 15.14 -6.14
N GLY A 244 5.13 15.90 -5.09
CA GLY A 244 5.73 15.35 -3.87
C GLY A 244 4.84 14.30 -3.22
N ASP A 245 3.56 14.61 -3.03
CA ASP A 245 2.56 13.71 -2.47
C ASP A 245 2.43 12.43 -3.31
N GLY A 246 2.27 12.60 -4.63
CA GLY A 246 2.16 11.49 -5.57
C GLY A 246 3.40 10.58 -5.58
N LEU A 247 4.61 11.12 -5.44
CA LEU A 247 5.85 10.33 -5.37
C LEU A 247 5.99 9.57 -4.06
N VAL A 248 5.71 10.23 -2.93
CA VAL A 248 5.84 9.62 -1.60
C VAL A 248 4.82 8.50 -1.42
N ALA A 249 3.64 8.67 -2.01
CA ALA A 249 2.55 7.72 -1.94
C ALA A 249 2.72 6.46 -2.80
N GLN A 250 3.63 6.42 -3.78
CA GLN A 250 3.68 5.35 -4.79
C GLN A 250 4.77 4.30 -4.57
#